data_AF-A0A7J7UI00-F1
#
_entry.id   AF-A0A7J7UI00-F1
#
_cell.length_a   1.000
_cell.length_b   1.000
_cell.length_c   1.000
_cell.angle_alpha   90.00
_cell.angle_beta   90.00
_cell.angle_gamma   90.00
#
_symmetry.space_group_name_H-M   'P 1'
#
loop_
_entity.id
_entity.type
_entity.pdbx_description
1 polymer ?
#
loop_
_entity_poly.entity_id
_entity_poly.type
_entity_poly.pdbx_seq_one_letter_code
_entity_poly.pdbx_strand_id
1 'polypeptide(L)'
;MLYEELQRMKEQTRPGTRLDLDTAHIFCQWQCCLQMAMYLNQLLSTPLPEPDLTRLYSGSLVHGLCRQLLTSTSVESLLSMCPEAKQLYEHLFNATRAFAPSVLLLPKGKSNSKKKRQKKQGTNRSKNRVGTISDTRCWYEVSNRFGPLMVENMEEHQASEFE
;
A
#
# COMPACT_ATOMS: atom_id res chain seq x y z
N MET A 1 1.74 -1.19 29.85
CA MET A 1 0.32 -1.62 29.71
C MET A 1 -0.15 -1.58 28.26
N LEU A 2 -0.18 -0.43 27.59
CA LEU A 2 -0.56 -0.36 26.15
C LEU A 2 0.35 -1.22 25.25
N TYR A 3 1.67 -1.19 25.47
CA TYR A 3 2.59 -2.00 24.67
C TYR A 3 2.34 -3.51 24.81
N GLU A 4 2.06 -3.98 26.02
CA GLU A 4 1.71 -5.38 26.29
C GLU A 4 0.38 -5.78 25.64
N GLU A 5 -0.60 -4.88 25.65
CA GLU A 5 -1.88 -5.06 24.95
C GLU A 5 -1.65 -5.27 23.44
N LEU A 6 -0.83 -4.40 22.83
CA LEU A 6 -0.46 -4.51 21.42
C LEU A 6 0.32 -5.81 21.13
N GLN A 7 1.23 -6.22 22.02
CA GLN A 7 1.95 -7.51 21.85
C GLN A 7 0.98 -8.69 21.92
N ARG A 8 0.02 -8.69 22.84
CA ARG A 8 -1.02 -9.74 22.89
C ARG A 8 -1.82 -9.79 21.59
N MET A 9 -2.16 -8.64 21.00
CA MET A 9 -2.85 -8.58 19.71
C MET A 9 -2.02 -9.15 18.55
N LYS A 10 -0.71 -8.91 18.57
CA LYS A 10 0.24 -9.51 17.62
C LYS A 10 0.21 -11.04 17.71
N GLU A 11 0.21 -11.59 18.93
CA GLU A 11 0.16 -13.04 19.18
C GLU A 11 -1.19 -13.66 18.80
N GLN A 12 -2.30 -12.94 18.97
CA GLN A 12 -3.64 -13.37 18.56
C GLN A 12 -3.79 -13.49 17.03
N THR A 13 -2.85 -12.93 16.26
CA THR A 13 -2.85 -12.99 14.80
C THR A 13 -2.31 -14.35 14.34
N ARG A 14 -3.23 -15.33 14.21
CA ARG A 14 -2.89 -16.70 13.84
C ARG A 14 -2.11 -16.78 12.52
N PRO A 15 -0.99 -17.53 12.47
CA PRO A 15 -0.34 -17.89 11.22
C PRO A 15 -1.34 -18.62 10.32
N GLY A 16 -1.53 -18.14 9.08
CA GLY A 16 -2.47 -18.74 8.12
C GLY A 16 -3.82 -18.03 7.98
N THR A 17 -4.06 -16.94 8.71
CA THR A 17 -5.19 -16.04 8.37
C THR A 17 -4.94 -15.45 6.98
N ARG A 18 -5.93 -15.50 6.07
CA ARG A 18 -5.79 -14.86 4.75
C ARG A 18 -5.45 -13.39 4.94
N LEU A 19 -4.34 -12.98 4.33
CA LEU A 19 -3.89 -11.59 4.30
C LEU A 19 -4.95 -10.75 3.60
N ASP A 20 -5.37 -9.66 4.25
CA ASP A 20 -6.18 -8.64 3.58
C ASP A 20 -5.27 -7.84 2.64
N LEU A 21 -5.42 -8.09 1.34
CA LEU A 21 -4.64 -7.47 0.27
C LEU A 21 -4.82 -5.94 0.22
N ASP A 22 -6.03 -5.45 0.49
CA ASP A 22 -6.31 -4.01 0.47
C ASP A 22 -5.55 -3.31 1.60
N THR A 23 -5.60 -3.89 2.80
CA THR A 23 -4.85 -3.41 3.97
C THR A 23 -3.34 -3.50 3.74
N ALA A 24 -2.85 -4.61 3.17
CA ALA A 24 -1.43 -4.78 2.86
C ALA A 24 -0.95 -3.71 1.87
N HIS A 25 -1.73 -3.42 0.84
CA HIS A 25 -1.41 -2.40 -0.15
C HIS A 25 -1.33 -1.00 0.48
N ILE A 26 -2.28 -0.64 1.34
CA ILE A 26 -2.26 0.65 2.06
C ILE A 26 -0.99 0.75 2.93
N PHE A 27 -0.62 -0.31 3.64
CA PHE A 27 0.61 -0.30 4.42
C PHE A 27 1.87 -0.23 3.56
N CYS A 28 1.91 -0.86 2.39
CA CYS A 28 3.02 -0.68 1.46
C CYS A 28 3.14 0.78 1.01
N GLN A 29 2.02 1.46 0.71
CA GLN A 29 2.03 2.88 0.36
C GLN A 29 2.58 3.73 1.53
N TRP A 30 2.10 3.47 2.75
CA TRP A 30 2.59 4.16 3.94
C TRP A 30 4.10 3.93 4.16
N GLN A 31 4.59 2.69 3.98
CA GLN A 31 6.01 2.36 4.08
C GLN A 31 6.85 3.10 3.02
N CYS A 32 6.36 3.23 1.79
CA CYS A 32 7.02 4.04 0.76
C CYS A 32 7.13 5.52 1.18
N CYS A 33 6.06 6.09 1.75
CA CYS A 33 6.08 7.46 2.26
C CYS A 33 7.07 7.63 3.42
N LEU A 34 7.09 6.69 4.37
CA LEU A 34 8.04 6.68 5.48
C LEU A 34 9.48 6.64 4.98
N GLN A 35 9.78 5.76 4.02
CA GLN A 35 11.11 5.65 3.42
C GLN A 35 11.55 6.98 2.77
N MET A 36 10.65 7.64 2.04
CA MET A 36 10.95 8.95 1.45
C MET A 36 11.18 10.03 2.52
N ALA A 37 10.41 10.01 3.60
CA ALA A 37 10.61 10.94 4.72
C ALA A 37 11.96 10.71 5.42
N MET A 38 12.42 9.46 5.55
CA MET A 38 13.74 9.15 6.09
C MET A 38 14.86 9.66 5.17
N TYR A 39 14.76 9.45 3.86
CA TYR A 39 15.74 10.01 2.92
C TYR A 39 15.78 11.53 2.95
N LEU A 40 14.62 12.19 3.08
CA LEU A 40 14.57 13.63 3.26
C LEU A 40 15.25 14.07 4.57
N ASN A 41 14.99 13.36 5.68
CA ASN A 41 15.65 13.64 6.96
C ASN A 41 17.18 13.55 6.83
N GLN A 42 17.69 12.50 6.16
CA GLN A 42 19.12 12.32 5.92
C GLN A 42 19.71 13.40 5.01
N LEU A 43 19.00 13.77 3.94
CA LEU A 43 19.41 14.84 3.03
C LEU A 43 19.54 16.21 3.74
N LEU A 44 18.71 16.44 4.75
CA LEU A 44 18.71 17.66 5.57
C LEU A 44 19.71 17.60 6.74
N SER A 45 20.67 16.66 6.71
CA SER A 45 21.63 16.44 7.79
C SER A 45 21.00 16.00 9.11
N THR A 46 19.96 15.15 9.04
CA THR A 46 19.30 14.50 10.18
C THR A 46 18.79 15.46 11.27
N PRO A 47 17.92 16.43 10.93
CA PRO A 47 17.35 17.36 11.92
C PRO A 47 16.41 16.66 12.91
N LEU A 48 15.90 15.47 12.57
CA LEU A 48 15.06 14.63 13.44
C LEU A 48 15.77 13.31 13.78
N PRO A 49 15.53 12.75 14.97
CA PRO A 49 16.04 11.44 15.33
C PRO A 49 15.44 10.35 14.43
N GLU A 50 16.26 9.41 13.98
CA GLU A 50 15.78 8.28 13.19
C GLU A 50 14.90 7.34 14.05
N PRO A 51 13.75 6.89 13.52
CA PRO A 51 12.87 6.01 14.26
C PRO A 51 13.39 4.56 14.27
N ASP A 52 13.15 3.83 15.36
CA ASP A 52 13.33 2.38 15.40
C ASP A 52 12.23 1.69 14.57
N LEU A 53 12.60 1.26 13.37
CA LEU A 53 11.67 0.63 12.42
C LEU A 53 11.04 -0.67 12.94
N THR A 54 11.76 -1.42 13.79
CA THR A 54 11.27 -2.69 14.32
C THR A 54 10.14 -2.50 15.32
N ARG A 55 10.18 -1.36 16.03
CA ARG A 55 9.12 -0.93 16.94
C ARG A 55 8.01 -0.15 16.23
N LEU A 56 8.38 0.62 15.20
CA LEU A 56 7.44 1.45 14.45
C LEU A 56 6.49 0.62 13.58
N TYR A 57 6.98 -0.46 12.96
CA TYR A 57 6.17 -1.30 12.08
C TYR A 57 6.35 -2.79 12.36
N SER A 58 5.24 -3.47 12.61
CA SER A 58 5.15 -4.93 12.67
C SER A 58 3.92 -5.37 11.89
N GLY A 59 4.11 -6.05 10.76
CA GLY A 59 3.04 -6.46 9.85
C GLY A 59 1.91 -7.21 10.57
N SER A 60 2.26 -8.22 11.38
CA SER A 60 1.27 -8.98 12.15
C SER A 60 0.49 -8.12 13.13
N LEU A 61 1.13 -7.14 13.75
CA LEU A 61 0.47 -6.23 14.68
C LEU A 61 -0.50 -5.30 13.96
N VAL A 62 -0.06 -4.63 12.90
CA VAL A 62 -0.91 -3.64 12.19
C VAL A 62 -2.10 -4.31 11.50
N HIS A 63 -1.93 -5.50 10.94
CA HIS A 63 -3.04 -6.27 10.38
C HIS A 63 -4.01 -6.77 11.46
N GLY A 64 -3.50 -7.20 12.62
CA GLY A 64 -4.32 -7.57 13.79
C GLY A 64 -5.16 -6.39 14.29
N LEU A 65 -4.53 -5.21 14.41
CA LEU A 65 -5.17 -3.94 14.79
C LEU A 65 -6.26 -3.53 13.79
N CYS A 66 -5.95 -3.49 12.50
CA CYS A 66 -6.94 -3.15 11.47
C CYS A 66 -8.16 -4.07 11.53
N ARG A 67 -7.95 -5.38 11.69
CA ARG A 67 -9.07 -6.32 11.80
C ARG A 67 -9.95 -6.01 13.01
N GLN A 68 -9.35 -5.76 14.17
CA GLN A 68 -10.10 -5.49 15.40
C GLN A 68 -10.87 -4.16 15.35
N LEU A 69 -10.24 -3.12 14.78
CA LEU A 69 -10.87 -1.81 14.57
C LEU A 69 -12.03 -1.87 13.55
N LEU A 70 -11.89 -2.70 12.51
CA LEU A 70 -12.95 -2.90 11.52
C LEU A 70 -14.12 -3.74 12.05
N THR A 71 -13.90 -4.63 13.02
CA THR A 71 -14.96 -5.52 13.52
C THR A 71 -15.83 -4.92 14.62
N SER A 72 -15.29 -4.16 15.58
CA SER A 72 -16.12 -3.70 16.72
C SER A 72 -15.43 -2.85 17.79
N THR A 73 -14.10 -2.79 17.85
CA THR A 73 -13.41 -2.00 18.88
C THR A 73 -13.25 -0.56 18.41
N SER A 74 -13.77 0.42 19.17
CA SER A 74 -13.47 1.83 18.88
C SER A 74 -12.01 2.13 19.23
N VAL A 75 -11.35 2.98 18.45
CA VAL A 75 -9.98 3.44 18.74
C VAL A 75 -9.89 4.00 20.17
N GLU A 76 -10.95 4.70 20.59
CA GLU A 76 -11.08 5.24 21.96
C GLU A 76 -11.03 4.18 23.05
N SER A 77 -11.66 3.03 22.84
CA SER A 77 -11.63 1.93 23.81
C SER A 77 -10.26 1.26 23.87
N LEU A 78 -9.58 1.12 22.71
CA LEU A 78 -8.23 0.55 22.63
C LEU A 78 -7.20 1.44 23.33
N LEU A 79 -7.28 2.74 23.13
CA LEU A 79 -6.34 3.72 23.69
C LEU A 79 -6.72 4.18 25.11
N SER A 80 -7.87 3.75 25.64
CA SER A 80 -8.35 4.14 26.98
C SER A 80 -7.35 3.79 28.10
N MET A 81 -6.52 2.77 27.89
CA MET A 81 -5.48 2.33 28.83
C MET A 81 -4.23 3.24 28.87
N CYS A 82 -4.12 4.20 27.94
CA CYS A 82 -3.02 5.17 27.88
C CYS A 82 -3.54 6.53 27.39
N PRO A 83 -3.88 7.44 28.32
CA PRO A 83 -4.40 8.77 28.00
C PRO A 83 -3.49 9.58 27.06
N GLU A 84 -2.18 9.43 27.20
CA GLU A 84 -1.17 10.12 26.38
C GLU A 84 -1.23 9.64 24.93
N ALA A 85 -1.35 8.32 24.71
CA ALA A 85 -1.49 7.76 23.38
C ALA A 85 -2.82 8.17 22.73
N LYS A 86 -3.91 8.22 23.51
CA LYS A 86 -5.20 8.72 23.07
C LYS A 86 -5.14 10.19 22.66
N GLN A 87 -4.52 11.05 23.47
CA GLN A 87 -4.33 12.45 23.13
C GLN A 87 -3.49 12.61 21.86
N LEU A 88 -2.41 11.86 21.72
CA LEU A 88 -1.57 11.91 20.52
C LEU A 88 -2.36 11.49 19.26
N TYR A 89 -3.13 10.41 19.36
CA TYR A 89 -4.01 9.96 18.27
C TYR A 89 -4.99 11.07 17.87
N GLU A 90 -5.66 11.70 18.82
CA GLU A 90 -6.60 12.80 18.53
C GLU A 90 -5.92 13.99 17.87
N HIS A 91 -4.75 14.42 18.35
CA HIS A 91 -4.01 15.52 17.72
C HIS A 91 -3.62 15.19 16.28
N LEU A 92 -3.07 14.00 16.04
CA LEU A 92 -2.68 13.56 14.70
C LEU A 92 -3.88 13.37 13.78
N PHE A 93 -4.95 12.75 14.27
CA PHE A 93 -6.18 12.54 13.52
C PHE A 93 -6.81 13.88 13.13
N ASN A 94 -6.93 14.82 14.07
CA ASN A 94 -7.51 16.14 13.78
C ASN A 94 -6.63 16.96 12.83
N ALA A 95 -5.29 16.90 12.98
CA ALA A 95 -4.37 17.55 12.05
C ALA A 95 -4.48 16.98 10.63
N THR A 96 -4.56 15.66 10.49
CA THR A 96 -4.64 14.99 9.18
C THR A 96 -6.03 15.08 8.55
N ARG A 97 -7.10 15.19 9.34
CA ARG A 97 -8.49 15.29 8.87
C ARG A 97 -8.71 16.47 7.93
N ALA A 98 -8.02 17.59 8.14
CA ALA A 98 -8.12 18.77 7.29
C ALA A 98 -7.54 18.54 5.88
N PHE A 99 -6.60 17.60 5.74
CA PHE A 99 -5.91 17.30 4.48
C PHE A 99 -6.42 16.01 3.82
N ALA A 100 -7.22 15.21 4.53
CA ALA A 100 -7.80 13.99 4.00
C ALA A 100 -8.99 14.31 3.08
N PRO A 101 -9.01 13.81 1.84
CA PRO A 101 -10.20 13.87 1.01
C PRO A 101 -11.40 13.26 1.75
N SER A 102 -12.55 13.93 1.74
CA SER A 102 -13.76 13.47 2.46
C SER A 102 -14.19 12.05 2.06
N VAL A 103 -13.78 11.60 0.86
CA VAL A 103 -13.98 10.23 0.34
C VAL A 103 -13.26 9.16 1.18
N LEU A 104 -12.14 9.48 1.84
CA LEU A 104 -11.39 8.55 2.70
C LEU A 104 -11.98 8.43 4.11
N LEU A 105 -12.78 9.41 4.53
CA LEU A 105 -13.39 9.46 5.86
C LEU A 105 -14.83 8.92 5.88
N LEU A 106 -15.43 8.69 4.71
CA LEU A 106 -16.73 8.06 4.60
C LEU A 106 -16.59 6.53 4.58
N PRO A 107 -17.42 5.78 5.34
CA PRO A 107 -17.48 4.33 5.19
C PRO A 107 -17.85 4.01 3.74
N LYS A 108 -17.01 3.21 3.09
CA LYS A 108 -17.16 2.79 1.69
C LYS A 108 -18.55 2.20 1.50
N GLY A 109 -19.47 3.00 0.97
CA GLY A 109 -20.80 2.54 0.61
C GLY A 109 -20.65 1.35 -0.34
N LYS A 110 -21.35 0.26 -0.06
CA LYS A 110 -21.35 -0.95 -0.88
C LYS A 110 -21.78 -0.57 -2.30
N SER A 111 -20.82 -0.26 -3.17
CA SER A 111 -21.11 -0.06 -4.58
C SER A 111 -21.45 -1.43 -5.14
N ASN A 112 -22.73 -1.76 -5.16
CA ASN A 112 -23.26 -2.94 -5.81
C ASN A 112 -23.09 -2.75 -7.33
N SER A 113 -21.88 -2.93 -7.85
CA SER A 113 -21.67 -3.05 -9.29
C SER A 113 -22.12 -4.45 -9.71
N LYS A 114 -23.44 -4.62 -9.86
CA LYS A 114 -24.02 -5.73 -10.61
C LYS A 114 -23.55 -5.60 -12.08
N LYS A 115 -22.34 -6.09 -12.40
CA LYS A 115 -21.96 -6.37 -13.79
C LYS A 115 -22.81 -7.53 -14.28
N LYS A 116 -23.96 -7.17 -14.88
CA LYS A 116 -24.86 -8.06 -15.62
C LYS A 116 -24.04 -8.70 -16.76
N ARG A 117 -23.50 -9.90 -16.51
CA ARG A 117 -22.93 -10.77 -17.56
C ARG A 117 -24.04 -11.10 -18.54
N GLN A 118 -24.06 -10.45 -19.70
CA GLN A 118 -24.85 -10.93 -20.82
C GLN A 118 -24.16 -12.18 -21.38
N LYS A 119 -24.83 -13.31 -21.22
CA LYS A 119 -24.53 -14.58 -21.86
C LYS A 119 -24.88 -14.43 -23.35
N LYS A 120 -23.88 -14.36 -24.23
CA LYS A 120 -24.04 -14.68 -25.66
C LYS A 120 -23.38 -16.02 -25.92
N GLN A 121 -24.17 -16.95 -26.43
CA GLN A 121 -23.84 -18.34 -26.73
C GLN A 121 -23.94 -18.53 -28.25
N GLY A 122 -22.97 -19.21 -28.86
CA GLY A 122 -22.90 -19.58 -30.29
C GLY A 122 -22.13 -18.56 -31.15
N THR A 123 -21.27 -18.90 -32.11
CA THR A 123 -20.97 -20.17 -32.81
C THR A 123 -19.61 -20.01 -33.52
N ASN A 124 -18.94 -21.14 -33.82
CA ASN A 124 -17.63 -21.27 -34.48
C ASN A 124 -17.44 -20.50 -35.82
N ARG A 125 -16.18 -20.13 -36.15
CA ARG A 125 -15.44 -20.54 -37.39
C ARG A 125 -14.39 -19.51 -37.89
N SER A 126 -13.12 -19.93 -37.79
CA SER A 126 -11.94 -19.77 -38.67
C SER A 126 -11.45 -18.43 -39.28
N LYS A 127 -10.11 -18.29 -39.19
CA LYS A 127 -9.09 -17.82 -40.16
C LYS A 127 -8.85 -16.31 -40.37
N ASN A 128 -7.65 -15.92 -39.91
CA ASN A 128 -6.65 -15.00 -40.47
C ASN A 128 -7.07 -13.59 -40.91
N ARG A 129 -6.53 -12.57 -40.21
CA ARG A 129 -5.74 -11.47 -40.81
C ARG A 129 -5.09 -10.59 -39.73
N VAL A 130 -3.77 -10.50 -39.86
CA VAL A 130 -2.86 -9.36 -39.66
C VAL A 130 -3.49 -8.03 -39.19
N GLY A 131 -2.94 -7.51 -38.09
CA GLY A 131 -2.67 -6.08 -37.89
C GLY A 131 -3.74 -5.28 -37.17
N THR A 132 -3.67 -5.18 -35.84
CA THR A 132 -3.96 -3.92 -35.13
C THR A 132 -3.30 -3.93 -33.74
N ILE A 133 -2.53 -2.88 -33.50
CA ILE A 133 -1.93 -2.50 -32.23
C ILE A 133 -3.03 -2.44 -31.16
N SER A 134 -2.88 -3.21 -30.09
CA SER A 134 -3.67 -3.03 -28.87
C SER A 134 -2.72 -3.10 -27.68
N ASP A 135 -2.20 -1.91 -27.38
CA ASP A 135 -1.81 -1.37 -26.09
C ASP A 135 -2.00 -2.34 -24.92
N THR A 136 -1.02 -3.22 -24.75
CA THR A 136 -0.84 -3.93 -23.48
C THR A 136 -0.14 -2.96 -22.57
N ARG A 137 -0.88 -1.96 -22.06
CA ARG A 137 -0.44 -1.17 -20.92
C ARG A 137 -0.44 -2.11 -19.72
N CYS A 138 0.67 -2.81 -19.62
CA CYS A 138 1.06 -3.73 -18.58
C CYS A 138 1.02 -2.92 -17.28
N TRP A 139 0.04 -3.20 -16.42
CA TRP A 139 -0.19 -2.55 -15.12
C TRP A 139 0.95 -2.74 -14.11
N TYR A 140 2.13 -3.14 -14.58
CA TYR A 140 3.31 -3.51 -13.79
C TYR A 140 4.45 -2.50 -13.94
N GLU A 141 4.35 -1.53 -14.84
CA GLU A 141 5.44 -0.58 -15.12
C GLU A 141 5.47 0.63 -14.15
N VAL A 142 4.39 0.85 -13.39
CA VAL A 142 4.30 2.00 -12.45
C VAL A 142 5.04 1.75 -11.12
N SER A 143 5.49 0.52 -10.87
CA SER A 143 6.18 0.18 -9.62
C SER A 143 7.70 0.42 -9.67
N ASN A 144 8.29 0.56 -10.86
CA ASN A 144 9.73 0.77 -10.99
C ASN A 144 10.08 2.26 -11.18
N ARG A 145 10.17 2.98 -10.06
CA ARG A 145 10.58 4.39 -9.98
C ARG A 145 11.98 4.71 -10.54
N PHE A 146 12.78 3.69 -10.85
CA PHE A 146 14.13 3.82 -11.40
C PHE A 146 14.24 3.37 -12.86
N GLY A 147 13.13 2.96 -13.50
CA GLY A 147 13.10 2.58 -14.92
C GLY A 147 13.73 3.62 -15.86
N PRO A 148 13.51 4.94 -15.67
CA PRO A 148 14.14 5.97 -16.52
C PRO A 148 15.66 6.12 -16.37
N LEU A 149 16.28 5.49 -15.35
CA LEU A 149 17.73 5.54 -15.12
C LEU A 149 18.47 4.34 -15.72
N MET A 150 17.74 3.37 -16.27
CA MET A 150 18.33 2.28 -17.03
C MET A 150 18.72 2.84 -18.40
N VAL A 151 19.97 3.26 -18.54
CA VAL A 151 20.59 3.50 -19.85
C VAL A 151 20.71 2.13 -20.51
N GLU A 152 19.85 1.85 -21.48
CA GLU A 152 20.06 0.75 -22.41
C GLU A 152 21.34 1.06 -23.17
N ASN A 153 22.45 0.40 -22.80
CA ASN A 153 23.66 0.37 -23.61
C ASN A 153 23.33 -0.42 -24.89
N MET A 154 22.79 0.27 -25.88
CA MET A 154 22.64 -0.22 -27.23
C MET A 154 24.01 -0.13 -27.90
N GLU A 155 24.86 -1.14 -27.67
CA GLU A 155 26.09 -1.31 -28.44
C GLU A 155 25.71 -1.76 -29.86
N GLU A 156 25.43 -0.77 -30.72
CA GLU A 156 25.40 -0.92 -32.17
C GLU A 156 26.75 -1.45 -32.65
N HIS A 157 26.82 -2.75 -32.94
CA HIS A 157 27.91 -3.31 -33.73
C HIS A 157 27.62 -3.06 -35.21
N GLN A 158 28.13 -1.94 -35.75
CA GLN A 158 28.32 -1.77 -37.19
C GLN A 158 29.53 -0.87 -37.50
N ALA A 159 30.61 -1.48 -38.00
CA ALA A 159 31.58 -1.00 -39.01
C ALA A 159 32.69 -2.06 -39.13
N SER A 160 32.74 -2.90 -40.16
CA SER A 160 33.27 -2.65 -41.53
C SER A 160 34.79 -2.42 -41.57
N GLU A 161 35.48 -3.41 -42.16
CA GLU A 161 36.75 -3.41 -42.93
C GLU A 161 37.78 -2.29 -42.73
N PHE A 162 39.04 -2.67 -42.46
CA PHE A 162 40.25 -2.31 -43.24
C PHE A 162 41.49 -3.03 -42.64
N GLU A 163 41.96 -4.10 -43.30
CA GLU A 163 43.34 -4.29 -43.81
C GLU A 163 43.45 -5.59 -44.63
#